data_AF-A0A2V6M1B8-F1
#
_entry.id   AF-A0A2V6M1B8-F1
#
_cell.length_a   1.000
_cell.length_b   1.000
_cell.length_c   1.000
_cell.angle_alpha   90.00
_cell.angle_beta   90.00
_cell.angle_gamma   90.00
#
_symmetry.space_group_name_H-M   'P 1'
#
loop_
_entity.id
_entity.type
_entity.pdbx_description
1 polymer ?
#
loop_
_entity_poly.entity_id
_entity_poly.type
_entity_poly.pdbx_seq_one_letter_code
_entity_poly.pdbx_strand_id
1 'polypeptide(L)'
;MVARRDPALGSTGRWPVAFGSLAECILARSATRRALATLRDCHSGSRQAGANYRPAAYAPRKRRRRRWWFIAMFALPLWSNVSVLAQNQVIDLALPTDNDALFRDGGPAFYQSIERDYEGVKSTPWEGGQYGFVRDPVETPEGIVYTRFHEGIDIRPLQRDARGEPLDQVRAIADGKVVHVNLVPGYSNYGKYIVIEHRWDRSRYYSLYGHLSAIAVRPGQTVRRGEGIAVMGYTGAGLNQARAHVHLELNFMLSHRFESWYNACHKNDPNHNGIYNGINLAGLDIARLYLALRKNPSLTIPDFIAEEETFYKVTLPKSRHFELPKLYRWMLTGAAGTELPSWEVSFARSGLPLKIEPSSQRVTQPELSYVKKSSIDYSYLTQDKIAGRGEKAHLTEGARQLMRLLIYPD
;
A
#
# COMPACT_ATOMS: atom_id res chain seq x y z
N MET A 1 62.19 6.68 -25.68
CA MET A 1 62.21 8.16 -25.76
C MET A 1 60.81 8.65 -26.10
N VAL A 2 60.23 9.52 -25.24
CA VAL A 2 59.34 10.67 -25.56
C VAL A 2 58.03 10.37 -26.33
N ALA A 3 56.83 10.78 -25.93
CA ALA A 3 56.33 11.55 -24.79
C ALA A 3 54.79 11.45 -24.69
N ARG A 4 54.31 11.78 -23.48
CA ARG A 4 52.92 12.01 -23.06
C ARG A 4 52.22 13.12 -23.85
N ARG A 5 50.89 13.04 -23.93
CA ARG A 5 49.98 14.20 -23.80
C ARG A 5 48.67 13.78 -23.11
N ASP A 6 48.38 14.40 -21.97
CA ASP A 6 47.02 14.69 -21.51
C ASP A 6 46.36 15.73 -22.44
N PRO A 7 45.02 15.84 -22.46
CA PRO A 7 44.41 16.87 -21.60
C PRO A 7 43.11 16.44 -20.90
N ALA A 8 42.86 17.10 -19.78
CA ALA A 8 41.65 17.04 -18.97
C ALA A 8 40.55 18.01 -19.46
N LEU A 9 39.34 17.76 -18.93
CA LEU A 9 38.21 18.67 -18.66
C LEU A 9 37.21 19.03 -19.77
N GLY A 10 35.95 18.62 -19.54
CA GLY A 10 34.80 19.53 -19.73
C GLY A 10 33.51 18.95 -20.34
N SER A 11 32.66 18.33 -19.51
CA SER A 11 31.20 18.63 -19.40
C SER A 11 30.42 17.46 -18.78
N THR A 12 30.34 17.45 -17.45
CA THR A 12 29.48 16.54 -16.69
C THR A 12 28.06 17.12 -16.64
N GLY A 13 27.20 16.68 -17.56
CA GLY A 13 25.74 16.87 -17.48
C GLY A 13 25.08 15.69 -16.78
N ARG A 14 25.16 15.63 -15.44
CA ARG A 14 24.51 14.62 -14.60
C ARG A 14 23.13 15.14 -14.20
N TRP A 15 22.06 14.60 -14.76
CA TRP A 15 20.70 14.76 -14.22
C TRP A 15 20.48 13.68 -13.15
N PRO A 16 19.92 14.01 -11.97
CA PRO A 16 19.82 13.06 -10.87
C PRO A 16 18.73 12.01 -11.13
N VAL A 17 19.14 10.77 -10.91
CA VAL A 17 18.36 9.55 -10.88
C VAL A 17 17.46 9.61 -9.64
N ALA A 18 16.15 9.44 -9.83
CA ALA A 18 15.16 9.50 -8.76
C ALA A 18 15.25 8.23 -7.88
N PHE A 19 15.85 8.35 -6.70
CA PHE A 19 15.73 7.36 -5.63
C PHE A 19 14.56 7.71 -4.72
N GLY A 20 13.59 6.79 -4.62
CA GLY A 20 12.59 6.78 -3.56
C GLY A 20 13.17 6.04 -2.35
N SER A 21 13.77 6.80 -1.43
CA SER A 21 14.17 6.37 -0.10
C SER A 21 13.71 7.45 0.88
N LEU A 22 13.24 7.02 2.05
CA LEU A 22 12.50 7.77 3.08
C LEU A 22 13.26 8.97 3.73
N ALA A 23 14.30 9.55 3.11
CA ALA A 23 15.18 10.53 3.75
C ALA A 23 15.44 11.85 3.00
N GLU A 24 14.95 12.08 1.77
CA GLU A 24 15.27 13.33 1.04
C GLU A 24 14.05 14.14 0.57
N CYS A 25 13.34 14.76 1.54
CA CYS A 25 12.37 15.83 1.25
C CYS A 25 12.84 17.23 1.68
N ILE A 26 14.15 17.44 1.89
CA ILE A 26 14.72 18.74 2.27
C ILE A 26 15.90 19.04 1.34
N LEU A 27 15.64 19.78 0.25
CA LEU A 27 16.54 20.68 -0.51
C LEU A 27 16.20 20.71 -2.02
N ALA A 28 15.02 21.25 -2.35
CA ALA A 28 14.74 21.73 -3.71
C ALA A 28 13.81 22.95 -3.70
N ARG A 29 14.07 23.93 -2.83
CA ARG A 29 13.43 25.26 -2.87
C ARG A 29 14.41 26.35 -2.44
N SER A 30 15.42 26.64 -3.26
CA SER A 30 16.19 27.87 -3.14
C SER A 30 16.78 28.30 -4.48
N ALA A 31 15.92 28.72 -5.41
CA ALA A 31 16.33 29.55 -6.55
C ALA A 31 15.11 30.27 -7.13
N THR A 32 14.73 31.40 -6.52
CA THR A 32 14.24 32.65 -7.17
C THR A 32 13.54 33.55 -6.13
N ARG A 33 14.32 34.37 -5.43
CA ARG A 33 13.84 35.65 -4.86
C ARG A 33 14.94 36.71 -4.90
N ARG A 34 14.80 37.64 -5.84
CA ARG A 34 15.24 39.05 -5.91
C ARG A 34 14.70 39.52 -7.28
N ALA A 35 13.98 40.62 -7.48
CA ALA A 35 13.65 41.82 -6.74
C ALA A 35 12.20 42.20 -7.16
N LEU A 36 11.40 43.04 -6.50
CA LEU A 36 11.61 44.43 -6.16
C LEU A 36 10.61 44.82 -5.06
N ALA A 37 11.05 45.65 -4.13
CA ALA A 37 10.19 46.48 -3.30
C ALA A 37 10.01 47.85 -3.96
N THR A 38 8.85 48.46 -3.68
CA THR A 38 8.54 49.89 -3.47
C THR A 38 7.37 50.41 -4.31
N LEU A 39 6.25 50.76 -3.66
CA LEU A 39 5.80 52.16 -3.46
C LEU A 39 4.33 52.23 -2.98
N ARG A 40 4.17 52.94 -1.84
CA ARG A 40 3.13 53.94 -1.47
C ARG A 40 1.69 53.54 -1.12
N ASP A 41 1.38 53.81 0.15
CA ASP A 41 0.34 54.73 0.68
C ASP A 41 -1.04 54.80 0.00
N CYS A 42 -2.12 54.45 0.72
CA CYS A 42 -2.98 55.42 1.43
C CYS A 42 -4.29 54.80 1.97
N HIS A 43 -4.76 55.39 3.07
CA HIS A 43 -6.15 55.48 3.60
C HIS A 43 -6.80 54.36 4.44
N SER A 44 -6.68 54.56 5.76
CA SER A 44 -7.75 54.79 6.77
C SER A 44 -9.23 54.56 6.43
N GLY A 45 -9.96 53.96 7.39
CA GLY A 45 -11.41 54.18 7.61
C GLY A 45 -12.18 52.90 7.96
N SER A 46 -12.21 52.48 9.22
CA SER A 46 -13.35 52.62 10.15
C SER A 46 -14.66 51.88 9.77
N ARG A 47 -15.07 50.90 10.59
CA ARG A 47 -16.24 50.97 11.51
C ARG A 47 -16.74 49.57 11.89
N GLN A 48 -16.99 49.42 13.19
CA GLN A 48 -17.77 48.37 13.83
C GLN A 48 -19.23 48.39 13.35
N ALA A 49 -19.86 47.21 13.31
CA ALA A 49 -21.23 47.02 13.82
C ALA A 49 -21.47 45.52 14.04
N GLY A 50 -21.77 45.16 15.30
CA GLY A 50 -22.27 43.85 15.68
C GLY A 50 -23.80 43.79 15.64
N ALA A 51 -24.33 42.57 15.51
CA ALA A 51 -25.66 42.16 15.96
C ALA A 51 -25.65 40.62 16.02
N ASN A 52 -25.51 40.02 17.20
CA ASN A 52 -26.59 39.60 18.10
C ASN A 52 -27.68 38.76 17.41
N TYR A 53 -27.54 37.43 17.50
CA TYR A 53 -28.65 36.48 17.35
C TYR A 53 -28.73 35.61 18.61
N ARG A 54 -29.85 35.71 19.33
CA ARG A 54 -30.25 34.78 20.41
C ARG A 54 -31.29 33.81 19.86
N PRO A 55 -31.25 32.51 20.20
CA PRO A 55 -32.31 31.57 19.83
C PRO A 55 -33.49 31.66 20.81
N ALA A 56 -34.70 31.60 20.26
CA ALA A 56 -35.94 31.53 21.03
C ALA A 56 -36.17 30.10 21.57
N ALA A 57 -36.52 30.02 22.85
CA ALA A 57 -36.94 28.82 23.55
C ALA A 57 -38.35 28.40 23.13
N TYR A 58 -38.59 27.08 23.03
CA TYR A 58 -39.93 26.51 22.93
C TYR A 58 -40.13 25.46 24.01
N ALA A 59 -41.13 25.69 24.87
CA ALA A 59 -41.51 24.85 26.01
C ALA A 59 -42.56 23.79 25.62
N PRO A 60 -42.81 22.75 26.46
CA PRO A 60 -43.26 21.44 26.02
C PRO A 60 -44.79 21.29 25.94
N ARG A 61 -45.29 20.53 24.95
CA ARG A 61 -46.71 20.19 24.79
C ARG A 61 -47.03 18.83 25.41
N LYS A 62 -48.05 18.84 26.28
CA LYS A 62 -48.53 17.73 27.13
C LYS A 62 -48.91 16.46 26.35
N ARG A 63 -48.38 15.30 26.79
CA ARG A 63 -48.76 13.95 26.37
C ARG A 63 -50.17 13.59 26.88
N ARG A 64 -51.08 13.25 25.95
CA ARG A 64 -52.39 12.66 26.26
C ARG A 64 -52.27 11.14 26.21
N ARG A 65 -52.34 10.46 27.36
CA ARG A 65 -52.33 8.99 27.47
C ARG A 65 -53.65 8.43 26.91
N ARG A 66 -53.59 7.64 25.84
CA ARG A 66 -54.66 6.68 25.48
C ARG A 66 -54.22 5.29 25.93
N ARG A 67 -54.97 4.70 26.86
CA ARG A 67 -54.84 3.29 27.29
C ARG A 67 -55.38 2.41 26.17
N TRP A 68 -54.54 1.53 25.63
CA TRP A 68 -54.95 0.41 24.77
C TRP A 68 -54.79 -0.88 25.58
N TRP A 69 -55.82 -1.72 25.53
CA TRP A 69 -55.86 -3.03 26.15
C TRP A 69 -54.92 -3.98 25.39
N PHE A 70 -53.97 -4.60 26.08
CA PHE A 70 -53.13 -5.66 25.52
C PHE A 70 -53.83 -7.01 25.73
N ILE A 71 -54.25 -7.64 24.63
CA ILE A 71 -54.50 -9.08 24.58
C ILE A 71 -53.12 -9.73 24.40
N ALA A 72 -52.66 -10.47 25.41
CA ALA A 72 -51.42 -11.24 25.35
C ALA A 72 -51.67 -12.55 24.57
N MET A 73 -51.38 -12.56 23.28
CA MET A 73 -51.15 -13.80 22.53
C MET A 73 -49.70 -14.23 22.75
N PHE A 74 -49.51 -15.34 23.45
CA PHE A 74 -48.23 -16.05 23.52
C PHE A 74 -47.93 -16.67 22.16
N ALA A 75 -47.26 -15.92 21.28
CA ALA A 75 -46.56 -16.47 20.13
C ALA A 75 -45.18 -16.95 20.60
N LEU A 76 -45.03 -18.26 20.75
CA LEU A 76 -43.72 -18.90 20.93
C LEU A 76 -42.83 -18.53 19.73
N PRO A 77 -41.69 -17.83 19.91
CA PRO A 77 -40.76 -17.65 18.82
C PRO A 77 -40.06 -18.99 18.62
N LEU A 78 -40.41 -19.68 17.54
CA LEU A 78 -39.53 -20.68 16.92
C LEU A 78 -38.27 -19.93 16.49
N TRP A 79 -37.29 -19.85 17.39
CA TRP A 79 -35.92 -19.55 17.02
C TRP A 79 -35.42 -20.70 16.16
N SER A 80 -35.66 -20.58 14.85
CA SER A 80 -34.86 -21.29 13.88
C SER A 80 -33.41 -20.90 14.15
N ASN A 81 -32.67 -21.79 14.78
CA ASN A 81 -31.21 -21.78 14.77
C ASN A 81 -30.78 -21.86 13.31
N VAL A 82 -30.76 -20.73 12.62
CA VAL A 82 -29.92 -20.58 11.45
C VAL A 82 -28.52 -20.55 12.02
N SER A 83 -27.96 -21.75 12.20
CA SER A 83 -26.53 -21.93 12.19
C SER A 83 -26.06 -21.29 10.90
N VAL A 84 -25.62 -20.04 10.96
CA VAL A 84 -24.75 -19.47 9.94
C VAL A 84 -23.51 -20.35 10.05
N LEU A 85 -23.51 -21.44 9.28
CA LEU A 85 -22.29 -22.18 9.00
C LEU A 85 -21.31 -21.09 8.58
N ALA A 86 -20.22 -20.97 9.35
CA ALA A 86 -19.11 -20.12 8.97
C ALA A 86 -18.58 -20.70 7.66
N GLN A 87 -19.16 -20.29 6.55
CA GLN A 87 -18.59 -20.52 5.24
C GLN A 87 -17.26 -19.79 5.31
N ASN A 88 -16.15 -20.55 5.27
CA ASN A 88 -14.90 -19.98 4.78
C ASN A 88 -15.28 -19.30 3.46
N GLN A 89 -15.27 -17.97 3.46
CA GLN A 89 -15.66 -17.21 2.29
C GLN A 89 -14.62 -17.49 1.23
N VAL A 90 -15.01 -18.26 0.22
CA VAL A 90 -14.17 -18.63 -0.92
C VAL A 90 -13.65 -17.34 -1.56
N ILE A 91 -12.36 -17.33 -1.87
CA ILE A 91 -11.73 -16.22 -2.58
C ILE A 91 -12.12 -16.32 -4.05
N ASP A 92 -13.07 -15.50 -4.46
CA ASP A 92 -13.49 -15.37 -5.86
C ASP A 92 -13.10 -14.00 -6.40
N LEU A 93 -11.96 -13.94 -7.11
CA LEU A 93 -11.45 -12.71 -7.69
C LEU A 93 -11.85 -12.58 -9.17
N ALA A 94 -12.34 -11.41 -9.54
CA ALA A 94 -12.48 -10.94 -10.92
C ALA A 94 -11.28 -10.06 -11.30
N LEU A 95 -10.89 -10.06 -12.56
CA LEU A 95 -9.96 -9.07 -13.08
C LEU A 95 -10.56 -7.64 -13.00
N PRO A 96 -9.76 -6.62 -12.66
CA PRO A 96 -10.25 -5.26 -12.47
C PRO A 96 -10.57 -4.54 -13.78
N THR A 97 -10.19 -5.08 -14.93
CA THR A 97 -10.46 -4.55 -16.28
C THR A 97 -10.81 -5.69 -17.24
N ASP A 98 -11.15 -5.37 -18.48
CA ASP A 98 -11.43 -6.38 -19.52
C ASP A 98 -10.15 -7.06 -20.03
N ASN A 99 -8.97 -6.58 -19.61
CA ASN A 99 -7.70 -7.17 -19.99
C ASN A 99 -7.48 -8.51 -19.27
N ASP A 100 -7.80 -9.61 -19.94
CA ASP A 100 -7.62 -10.98 -19.47
C ASP A 100 -6.30 -11.64 -19.88
N ALA A 101 -5.38 -10.87 -20.46
CA ALA A 101 -4.15 -11.41 -21.02
C ALA A 101 -3.23 -12.06 -19.98
N LEU A 102 -3.44 -11.85 -18.67
CA LEU A 102 -2.73 -12.57 -17.61
C LEU A 102 -2.85 -14.09 -17.78
N PHE A 103 -3.97 -14.53 -18.35
CA PHE A 103 -4.32 -15.93 -18.54
C PHE A 103 -3.95 -16.50 -19.91
N ARG A 104 -3.22 -15.73 -20.74
CA ARG A 104 -2.90 -16.04 -22.14
C ARG A 104 -1.42 -15.79 -22.42
N ASP A 105 -0.76 -16.68 -23.17
CA ASP A 105 0.57 -16.50 -23.74
C ASP A 105 1.65 -15.99 -22.76
N GLY A 106 1.56 -16.38 -21.48
CA GLY A 106 2.50 -15.98 -20.42
C GLY A 106 2.28 -14.59 -19.82
N GLY A 107 1.30 -13.80 -20.28
CA GLY A 107 0.96 -12.50 -19.68
C GLY A 107 1.55 -11.21 -20.26
N PRO A 108 2.46 -11.14 -21.27
CA PRO A 108 3.05 -9.86 -21.70
C PRO A 108 2.03 -8.78 -22.10
N ALA A 109 0.91 -9.16 -22.72
CA ALA A 109 -0.15 -8.23 -23.13
C ALA A 109 -1.04 -7.74 -21.98
N PHE A 110 -0.83 -8.25 -20.76
CA PHE A 110 -1.54 -7.81 -19.56
C PHE A 110 -0.88 -6.59 -18.94
N TYR A 111 0.45 -6.62 -18.89
CA TYR A 111 1.24 -5.64 -18.14
C TYR A 111 1.49 -4.37 -18.94
N GLN A 112 1.46 -3.23 -18.24
CA GLN A 112 1.90 -1.97 -18.78
C GLN A 112 3.43 -1.89 -18.73
N SER A 113 4.04 -1.67 -19.90
CA SER A 113 5.48 -1.47 -20.00
C SER A 113 5.93 -0.20 -19.28
N ILE A 114 7.15 -0.26 -18.75
CA ILE A 114 7.87 0.91 -18.22
C ILE A 114 8.90 1.36 -19.23
N GLU A 115 9.18 2.65 -19.27
CA GLU A 115 10.38 3.14 -19.93
C GLU A 115 11.59 2.82 -19.07
N ARG A 116 12.62 2.24 -19.68
CA ARG A 116 13.88 1.92 -19.01
C ARG A 116 15.03 2.45 -19.84
N ASP A 117 15.91 3.20 -19.18
CA ASP A 117 17.23 3.55 -19.68
C ASP A 117 18.26 2.85 -18.80
N TYR A 118 18.98 1.89 -19.38
CA TYR A 118 20.05 1.17 -18.71
C TYR A 118 21.31 1.28 -19.55
N GLU A 119 22.35 1.90 -18.99
CA GLU A 119 23.63 2.14 -19.68
C GLU A 119 23.47 2.88 -21.02
N GLY A 120 22.48 3.78 -21.12
CA GLY A 120 22.18 4.53 -22.34
C GLY A 120 21.31 3.78 -23.34
N VAL A 121 20.95 2.52 -23.07
CA VAL A 121 20.07 1.72 -23.92
C VAL A 121 18.62 1.88 -23.45
N LYS A 122 17.81 2.51 -24.30
CA LYS A 122 16.37 2.70 -24.06
C LYS A 122 15.57 1.47 -24.45
N SER A 123 14.67 1.02 -23.59
CA SER A 123 13.79 -0.13 -23.79
C SER A 123 12.44 0.06 -23.09
N THR A 124 11.45 -0.76 -23.47
CA THR A 124 10.10 -0.75 -22.86
C THR A 124 9.69 -2.13 -22.34
N PRO A 125 10.39 -2.70 -21.34
CA PRO A 125 10.06 -4.02 -20.81
C PRO A 125 8.67 -4.02 -20.18
N TRP A 126 7.88 -5.05 -20.50
CA TRP A 126 6.56 -5.28 -19.92
C TRP A 126 6.66 -5.88 -18.50
N GLU A 127 7.77 -6.56 -18.22
CA GLU A 127 8.11 -7.17 -16.93
C GLU A 127 8.12 -6.13 -15.81
N GLY A 128 8.43 -4.87 -16.15
CA GLY A 128 8.38 -3.76 -15.20
C GLY A 128 6.99 -3.50 -14.60
N GLY A 129 5.92 -3.99 -15.21
CA GLY A 129 4.56 -3.92 -14.68
C GLY A 129 4.18 -5.08 -13.75
N GLN A 130 5.04 -6.08 -13.57
CA GLN A 130 4.77 -7.23 -12.69
C GLN A 130 5.04 -6.90 -11.22
N TYR A 131 4.50 -7.72 -10.32
CA TYR A 131 4.86 -7.67 -8.90
C TYR A 131 6.31 -8.12 -8.72
N GLY A 132 7.03 -7.50 -7.78
CA GLY A 132 8.38 -7.93 -7.39
C GLY A 132 9.49 -6.95 -7.75
N PHE A 133 10.72 -7.43 -7.63
CA PHE A 133 11.93 -6.68 -8.03
C PHE A 133 12.10 -6.78 -9.54
N VAL A 134 11.51 -5.83 -10.27
CA VAL A 134 11.41 -5.87 -11.74
C VAL A 134 11.85 -4.56 -12.41
N ARG A 135 12.37 -3.61 -11.61
CA ARG A 135 12.79 -2.27 -12.06
C ARG A 135 14.20 -1.95 -11.58
N ASP A 136 14.82 -0.98 -12.23
CA ASP A 136 16.15 -0.44 -11.90
C ASP A 136 17.23 -1.54 -11.84
N PRO A 137 17.64 -2.08 -13.00
CA PRO A 137 18.68 -3.10 -13.08
C PRO A 137 20.02 -2.55 -12.61
N VAL A 138 20.76 -3.39 -11.88
CA VAL A 138 22.10 -3.13 -11.37
C VAL A 138 22.94 -4.37 -11.65
N GLU A 139 24.13 -4.18 -12.24
CA GLU A 139 25.10 -5.24 -12.42
C GLU A 139 25.73 -5.64 -11.07
N THR A 140 25.78 -6.94 -10.81
CA THR A 140 26.42 -7.53 -9.64
C THR A 140 27.34 -8.68 -10.06
N PRO A 141 28.24 -9.16 -9.18
CA PRO A 141 29.04 -10.35 -9.46
C PRO A 141 28.22 -11.61 -9.78
N GLU A 142 26.95 -11.68 -9.37
CA GLU A 142 26.03 -12.79 -9.65
C GLU A 142 25.19 -12.55 -10.94
N GLY A 143 25.38 -11.42 -11.62
CA GLY A 143 24.61 -10.99 -12.79
C GLY A 143 23.73 -9.77 -12.51
N ILE A 144 22.87 -9.42 -13.47
CA ILE A 144 21.94 -8.30 -13.34
C ILE A 144 20.86 -8.65 -12.32
N VAL A 145 20.69 -7.77 -11.34
CA VAL A 145 19.56 -7.81 -10.41
C VAL A 145 18.73 -6.55 -10.55
N TYR A 146 17.42 -6.68 -10.37
CA TYR A 146 16.53 -5.54 -10.28
C TYR A 146 16.40 -5.13 -8.81
N THR A 147 16.50 -3.83 -8.55
CA THR A 147 16.63 -3.31 -7.18
C THR A 147 15.37 -2.61 -6.69
N ARG A 148 14.55 -2.11 -7.61
CA ARG A 148 13.31 -1.45 -7.27
C ARG A 148 12.14 -2.43 -7.34
N PHE A 149 11.50 -2.58 -6.19
CA PHE A 149 10.29 -3.38 -6.05
C PHE A 149 9.06 -2.64 -6.55
N HIS A 150 8.13 -3.41 -7.08
CA HIS A 150 6.81 -2.99 -7.49
C HIS A 150 5.76 -3.75 -6.68
N GLU A 151 5.04 -3.03 -5.80
CA GLU A 151 4.08 -3.60 -4.82
C GLU A 151 2.70 -3.89 -5.42
N GLY A 152 2.65 -4.44 -6.62
CA GLY A 152 1.38 -4.74 -7.26
C GLY A 152 1.57 -5.10 -8.72
N ILE A 153 0.52 -4.90 -9.51
CA ILE A 153 0.55 -5.13 -10.95
C ILE A 153 0.01 -3.92 -11.69
N ASP A 154 0.67 -3.57 -12.79
CA ASP A 154 0.28 -2.47 -13.66
C ASP A 154 -0.41 -3.05 -14.89
N ILE A 155 -1.73 -2.87 -14.97
CA ILE A 155 -2.56 -3.49 -16.00
C ILE A 155 -2.82 -2.47 -17.11
N ARG A 156 -2.37 -2.79 -18.32
CA ARG A 156 -2.44 -1.87 -19.47
C ARG A 156 -3.87 -1.71 -19.99
N PRO A 157 -4.22 -0.54 -20.57
CA PRO A 157 -5.50 -0.33 -21.22
C PRO A 157 -5.66 -1.18 -22.48
N LEU A 158 -6.89 -1.59 -22.76
CA LEU A 158 -7.30 -2.13 -24.05
C LEU A 158 -7.90 -1.06 -24.96
N GLN A 159 -8.43 0.02 -24.39
CA GLN A 159 -9.18 1.02 -25.12
C GLN A 159 -8.60 2.42 -24.88
N ARG A 160 -8.44 3.17 -25.97
CA ARG A 160 -8.07 4.58 -25.95
C ARG A 160 -8.95 5.37 -26.91
N ASP A 161 -9.23 6.62 -26.57
CA ASP A 161 -9.92 7.54 -27.48
C ASP A 161 -8.98 8.10 -28.57
N ALA A 162 -9.52 8.96 -29.44
CA ALA A 162 -8.76 9.59 -30.52
C ALA A 162 -7.63 10.52 -30.04
N ARG A 163 -7.65 10.94 -28.76
CA ARG A 163 -6.61 11.76 -28.13
C ARG A 163 -5.60 10.90 -27.37
N GLY A 164 -5.79 9.59 -27.30
CA GLY A 164 -4.94 8.65 -26.58
C GLY A 164 -5.34 8.45 -25.12
N GLU A 165 -6.46 9.00 -24.65
CA GLU A 165 -6.91 8.86 -23.26
C GLU A 165 -7.40 7.42 -23.00
N PRO A 166 -7.00 6.79 -21.87
CA PRO A 166 -7.49 5.45 -21.52
C PRO A 166 -8.99 5.48 -21.20
N LEU A 167 -9.74 4.50 -21.73
CA LEU A 167 -11.20 4.41 -21.54
C LEU A 167 -11.63 3.25 -20.64
N ASP A 168 -10.70 2.35 -20.33
CA ASP A 168 -10.98 1.14 -19.56
C ASP A 168 -11.67 1.44 -18.23
N GLN A 169 -12.82 0.80 -18.03
CA GLN A 169 -13.51 0.78 -16.76
C GLN A 169 -12.72 -0.06 -15.76
N VAL A 170 -12.55 0.46 -14.54
CA VAL A 170 -11.97 -0.25 -13.41
C VAL A 170 -13.08 -0.79 -12.53
N ARG A 171 -12.99 -2.07 -12.16
CA ARG A 171 -13.99 -2.82 -11.40
C ARG A 171 -13.42 -3.37 -10.10
N ALA A 172 -14.28 -3.56 -9.11
CA ALA A 172 -13.91 -4.22 -7.86
C ALA A 172 -13.57 -5.69 -8.12
N ILE A 173 -12.40 -6.14 -7.65
CA ILE A 173 -11.95 -7.54 -7.84
C ILE A 173 -12.80 -8.54 -7.06
N ALA A 174 -13.48 -8.11 -5.99
CA ALA A 174 -14.33 -8.94 -5.17
C ALA A 174 -15.36 -8.08 -4.42
N ASP A 175 -16.35 -8.74 -3.81
CA ASP A 175 -17.28 -8.09 -2.88
C ASP A 175 -16.51 -7.42 -1.75
N GLY A 176 -16.94 -6.21 -1.36
CA GLY A 176 -16.25 -5.49 -0.31
C GLY A 176 -16.89 -4.16 0.07
N LYS A 177 -16.20 -3.44 0.92
CA LYS A 177 -16.58 -2.09 1.35
C LYS A 177 -15.47 -1.12 0.98
N VAL A 178 -15.81 -0.05 0.27
CA VAL A 178 -14.90 1.07 0.02
C VAL A 178 -14.56 1.71 1.35
N VAL A 179 -13.29 1.69 1.73
CA VAL A 179 -12.81 2.22 3.01
C VAL A 179 -11.99 3.50 2.85
N HIS A 180 -11.44 3.74 1.66
CA HIS A 180 -10.69 4.96 1.36
C HIS A 180 -10.87 5.39 -0.09
N VAL A 181 -10.82 6.71 -0.30
CA VAL A 181 -10.73 7.34 -1.61
C VAL A 181 -9.83 8.56 -1.49
N ASN A 182 -8.75 8.60 -2.27
CA ASN A 182 -7.98 9.81 -2.50
C ASN A 182 -8.38 10.45 -3.83
N LEU A 183 -8.95 11.66 -3.79
CA LEU A 183 -9.33 12.41 -4.98
C LEU A 183 -8.25 13.39 -5.46
N VAL A 184 -7.21 13.65 -4.64
CA VAL A 184 -6.17 14.64 -4.92
C VAL A 184 -4.92 13.92 -5.42
N PRO A 185 -4.58 14.00 -6.72
CA PRO A 185 -3.45 13.26 -7.29
C PRO A 185 -2.11 13.50 -6.59
N GLY A 186 -1.88 14.71 -6.06
CA GLY A 186 -0.62 15.07 -5.41
C GLY A 186 -0.44 14.56 -3.98
N TYR A 187 -1.46 13.93 -3.38
CA TYR A 187 -1.39 13.42 -2.00
C TYR A 187 -0.85 12.00 -1.89
N SER A 188 -0.48 11.37 -3.02
CA SER A 188 0.07 10.02 -3.05
C SER A 188 0.75 9.74 -4.39
N ASN A 189 1.78 8.89 -4.39
CA ASN A 189 2.39 8.39 -5.63
C ASN A 189 1.39 7.56 -6.46
N TYR A 190 0.37 6.96 -5.83
CA TYR A 190 -0.73 6.29 -6.53
C TYR A 190 -1.66 7.26 -7.26
N GLY A 191 -1.50 8.58 -7.12
CA GLY A 191 -2.43 9.53 -7.71
C GLY A 191 -3.80 9.46 -7.05
N LYS A 192 -4.87 9.49 -7.86
CA LYS A 192 -6.21 9.17 -7.37
C LYS A 192 -6.32 7.67 -7.16
N TYR A 193 -6.75 7.25 -5.98
CA TYR A 193 -6.83 5.82 -5.68
C TYR A 193 -7.98 5.47 -4.75
N ILE A 194 -8.39 4.21 -4.80
CA ILE A 194 -9.45 3.62 -3.97
C ILE A 194 -8.85 2.49 -3.15
N VAL A 195 -9.31 2.31 -1.91
CA VAL A 195 -9.06 1.09 -1.13
C VAL A 195 -10.38 0.43 -0.76
N ILE A 196 -10.49 -0.88 -1.00
CA ILE A 196 -11.66 -1.71 -0.67
C ILE A 196 -11.26 -2.78 0.34
N GLU A 197 -11.97 -2.85 1.48
CA GLU A 197 -11.86 -3.93 2.46
C GLU A 197 -12.67 -5.16 1.99
N HIS A 198 -12.01 -6.30 1.96
CA HIS A 198 -12.57 -7.63 1.74
C HIS A 198 -12.46 -8.46 3.01
N ARG A 199 -13.38 -9.43 3.18
CA ARG A 199 -13.40 -10.32 4.35
C ARG A 199 -13.37 -11.77 3.93
N TRP A 200 -12.24 -12.42 4.16
CA TRP A 200 -12.02 -13.84 3.91
C TRP A 200 -11.39 -14.47 5.14
N ASP A 201 -11.81 -15.70 5.48
CA ASP A 201 -11.26 -16.48 6.60
C ASP A 201 -11.12 -15.68 7.91
N ARG A 202 -12.17 -14.90 8.23
CA ARG A 202 -12.27 -14.01 9.41
C ARG A 202 -11.21 -12.90 9.48
N SER A 203 -10.42 -12.72 8.43
CA SER A 203 -9.38 -11.71 8.28
C SER A 203 -9.84 -10.62 7.31
N ARG A 204 -9.22 -9.43 7.40
CA ARG A 204 -9.48 -8.30 6.51
C ARG A 204 -8.31 -8.13 5.55
N TYR A 205 -8.62 -8.05 4.27
CA TYR A 205 -7.67 -7.80 3.19
C TYR A 205 -8.09 -6.56 2.41
N TYR A 206 -7.15 -5.87 1.78
CA TYR A 206 -7.39 -4.56 1.19
C TYR A 206 -6.92 -4.53 -0.25
N SER A 207 -7.83 -4.35 -1.21
CA SER A 207 -7.40 -4.06 -2.58
C SER A 207 -7.22 -2.56 -2.78
N LEU A 208 -6.12 -2.17 -3.45
CA LEU A 208 -5.81 -0.79 -3.82
C LEU A 208 -5.87 -0.65 -5.34
N TYR A 209 -6.53 0.40 -5.83
CA TYR A 209 -6.65 0.71 -7.26
C TYR A 209 -6.09 2.11 -7.50
N GLY A 210 -4.92 2.20 -8.12
CA GLY A 210 -4.18 3.44 -8.34
C GLY A 210 -4.33 4.04 -9.75
N HIS A 211 -3.78 5.23 -9.88
CA HIS A 211 -3.62 6.01 -11.11
C HIS A 211 -4.90 6.42 -11.83
N LEU A 212 -6.02 6.42 -11.12
CA LEU A 212 -7.35 6.59 -11.68
C LEU A 212 -7.55 8.00 -12.26
N SER A 213 -8.32 8.11 -13.34
CA SER A 213 -8.74 9.41 -13.90
C SER A 213 -9.98 9.94 -13.20
N ALA A 214 -10.95 9.05 -12.94
CA ALA A 214 -12.21 9.32 -12.27
C ALA A 214 -12.58 8.18 -11.31
N ILE A 215 -13.29 8.53 -10.22
CA ILE A 215 -13.75 7.60 -9.18
C ILE A 215 -15.26 7.74 -9.06
N ALA A 216 -15.98 6.61 -9.14
CA ALA A 216 -17.44 6.54 -9.14
C ALA A 216 -18.04 6.14 -7.78
N VAL A 217 -17.19 5.89 -6.78
CA VAL A 217 -17.58 5.39 -5.46
C VAL A 217 -17.09 6.30 -4.34
N ARG A 218 -17.62 6.08 -3.13
CA ARG A 218 -17.24 6.86 -1.93
C ARG A 218 -16.98 5.94 -0.72
N PRO A 219 -16.17 6.38 0.27
CA PRO A 219 -15.99 5.64 1.51
C PRO A 219 -17.32 5.29 2.16
N GLY A 220 -17.43 4.06 2.67
CA GLY A 220 -18.64 3.51 3.26
C GLY A 220 -19.51 2.70 2.30
N GLN A 221 -19.37 2.87 0.97
CA GLN A 221 -20.14 2.15 -0.03
C GLN A 221 -19.75 0.66 -0.08
N THR A 222 -20.74 -0.23 -0.10
CA THR A 222 -20.56 -1.64 -0.44
C THR A 222 -20.55 -1.79 -1.95
N VAL A 223 -19.62 -2.59 -2.47
CA VAL A 223 -19.49 -2.90 -3.89
C VAL A 223 -19.48 -4.41 -4.09
N ARG A 224 -19.94 -4.85 -5.26
CA ARG A 224 -19.90 -6.26 -5.66
C ARG A 224 -18.72 -6.56 -6.57
N ARG A 225 -18.28 -7.82 -6.60
CA ARG A 225 -17.32 -8.35 -7.58
C ARG A 225 -17.75 -7.96 -8.99
N GLY A 226 -16.85 -7.34 -9.74
CA GLY A 226 -17.10 -6.87 -11.10
C GLY A 226 -17.91 -5.56 -11.20
N GLU A 227 -18.30 -4.95 -10.09
CA GLU A 227 -18.96 -3.64 -10.11
C GLU A 227 -17.99 -2.55 -10.55
N GLY A 228 -18.45 -1.63 -11.40
CA GLY A 228 -17.69 -0.46 -11.82
C GLY A 228 -17.41 0.51 -10.69
N ILE A 229 -16.13 0.81 -10.44
CA ILE A 229 -15.72 1.70 -9.34
C ILE A 229 -14.97 2.95 -9.81
N ALA A 230 -14.37 2.91 -11.00
CA ALA A 230 -13.54 3.99 -11.50
C ALA A 230 -13.29 3.88 -13.01
N VAL A 231 -12.57 4.86 -13.55
CA VAL A 231 -12.01 4.84 -14.90
C VAL A 231 -10.49 4.90 -14.78
N MET A 232 -9.80 4.10 -15.59
CA MET A 232 -8.34 4.06 -15.68
C MET A 232 -7.77 5.45 -16.01
N GLY A 233 -6.55 5.73 -15.57
CA GLY A 233 -5.89 6.99 -15.87
C GLY A 233 -4.37 6.87 -15.88
N TYR A 234 -3.73 8.00 -15.60
CA TYR A 234 -2.28 8.13 -15.44
C TYR A 234 -1.97 9.19 -14.37
N THR A 235 -2.81 9.30 -13.34
CA THR A 235 -2.54 10.23 -12.23
C THR A 235 -1.47 9.68 -11.29
N GLY A 236 -0.75 10.56 -10.58
CA GLY A 236 0.32 10.17 -9.67
C GLY A 236 1.71 10.48 -10.21
N ALA A 237 2.73 10.05 -9.48
CA ALA A 237 4.11 10.47 -9.74
C ALA A 237 4.72 9.72 -10.94
N GLY A 238 5.34 10.47 -11.87
CA GLY A 238 6.13 9.89 -12.95
C GLY A 238 5.34 9.17 -14.05
N LEU A 239 4.04 9.45 -14.18
CA LEU A 239 3.17 8.89 -15.22
C LEU A 239 2.78 9.94 -16.26
N ASN A 240 2.58 9.46 -17.48
CA ASN A 240 2.08 10.21 -18.62
C ASN A 240 1.02 9.37 -19.35
N GLN A 241 0.40 9.95 -20.38
CA GLN A 241 -0.68 9.29 -21.13
C GLN A 241 -0.26 7.94 -21.74
N ALA A 242 0.96 7.85 -22.28
CA ALA A 242 1.51 6.61 -22.85
C ALA A 242 1.68 5.51 -21.78
N ARG A 243 1.94 5.91 -20.54
CA ARG A 243 2.05 5.05 -19.36
C ARG A 243 0.74 4.85 -18.61
N ALA A 244 -0.41 5.20 -19.17
CA ALA A 244 -1.69 4.93 -18.52
C ALA A 244 -1.88 3.44 -18.21
N HIS A 245 -2.35 3.14 -17.00
CA HIS A 245 -2.67 1.81 -16.49
C HIS A 245 -3.53 1.93 -15.23
N VAL A 246 -4.08 0.81 -14.77
CA VAL A 246 -4.53 0.68 -13.38
C VAL A 246 -3.47 -0.09 -12.62
N HIS A 247 -3.02 0.48 -11.51
CA HIS A 247 -2.18 -0.22 -10.55
C HIS A 247 -3.10 -0.96 -9.56
N LEU A 248 -2.91 -2.27 -9.41
CA LEU A 248 -3.70 -3.11 -8.51
C LEU A 248 -2.81 -3.79 -7.48
N GLU A 249 -3.20 -3.70 -6.22
CA GLU A 249 -2.60 -4.43 -5.10
C GLU A 249 -3.64 -5.24 -4.34
N LEU A 250 -3.20 -6.26 -3.61
CA LEU A 250 -3.98 -6.90 -2.55
C LEU A 250 -3.11 -7.02 -1.29
N ASN A 251 -3.57 -6.38 -0.22
CA ASN A 251 -2.72 -5.98 0.86
C ASN A 251 -3.17 -6.48 2.23
N PHE A 252 -2.18 -6.62 3.09
CA PHE A 252 -2.29 -6.77 4.52
C PHE A 252 -2.16 -5.39 5.16
N MET A 253 -2.99 -5.08 6.15
CA MET A 253 -2.80 -3.88 6.96
C MET A 253 -1.81 -4.17 8.08
N LEU A 254 -0.76 -3.37 8.17
CA LEU A 254 0.28 -3.56 9.17
C LEU A 254 -0.16 -3.12 10.57
N SER A 255 -0.81 -1.96 10.69
CA SER A 255 -1.25 -1.43 11.98
C SER A 255 -2.36 -0.40 11.87
N HIS A 256 -3.34 -0.44 12.77
CA HIS A 256 -4.33 0.65 12.91
C HIS A 256 -3.74 1.89 13.60
N ARG A 257 -2.49 1.82 14.05
CA ARG A 257 -1.77 2.93 14.72
C ARG A 257 -0.87 3.71 13.77
N PHE A 258 -0.96 3.40 12.47
CA PHE A 258 -0.14 4.01 11.43
C PHE A 258 -0.16 5.54 11.46
N GLU A 259 -1.33 6.15 11.60
CA GLU A 259 -1.43 7.62 11.64
C GLU A 259 -0.60 8.24 12.77
N SER A 260 -0.69 7.67 13.98
CA SER A 260 0.08 8.15 15.13
C SER A 260 1.57 7.91 14.95
N TRP A 261 1.96 6.72 14.46
CA TRP A 261 3.34 6.40 14.14
C TRP A 261 3.92 7.35 13.08
N TYR A 262 3.16 7.60 12.01
CA TYR A 262 3.59 8.44 10.89
C TYR A 262 3.78 9.88 11.34
N ASN A 263 2.85 10.44 12.09
CA ASN A 263 2.96 11.80 12.65
C ASN A 263 4.17 11.96 13.59
N ALA A 264 4.54 10.90 14.33
CA ALA A 264 5.73 10.91 15.17
C ALA A 264 7.03 10.89 14.35
N CYS A 265 7.02 10.18 13.21
CA CYS A 265 8.18 9.93 12.37
C CYS A 265 8.39 10.99 11.28
N HIS A 266 7.33 11.65 10.81
CA HIS A 266 7.31 12.51 9.62
C HIS A 266 6.71 13.89 9.95
N LYS A 267 7.32 14.64 10.87
CA LYS A 267 6.77 15.89 11.41
C LYS A 267 6.46 16.98 10.37
N ASN A 268 7.11 16.95 9.21
CA ASN A 268 7.00 17.97 8.16
C ASN A 268 6.35 17.47 6.87
N ASP A 269 5.86 16.23 6.87
CA ASP A 269 5.19 15.59 5.73
C ASP A 269 3.86 15.05 6.25
N PRO A 270 2.73 15.74 6.03
CA PRO A 270 1.45 15.33 6.59
C PRO A 270 0.88 14.09 5.89
N ASN A 271 0.37 13.14 6.65
CA ASN A 271 -0.34 12.00 6.07
C ASN A 271 -1.73 12.41 5.60
N HIS A 272 -1.95 12.38 4.28
CA HIS A 272 -3.26 12.69 3.69
C HIS A 272 -4.20 11.49 3.60
N ASN A 273 -3.72 10.29 3.91
CA ASN A 273 -4.42 9.04 3.61
C ASN A 273 -4.75 8.19 4.84
N GLY A 274 -4.48 8.70 6.05
CA GLY A 274 -4.74 7.98 7.30
C GLY A 274 -4.09 6.60 7.32
N ILE A 275 -4.80 5.61 7.86
CA ILE A 275 -4.32 4.21 7.92
C ILE A 275 -4.30 3.51 6.55
N TYR A 276 -4.78 4.15 5.48
CA TYR A 276 -4.81 3.61 4.11
C TYR A 276 -3.72 4.22 3.23
N ASN A 277 -2.69 4.81 3.85
CA ASN A 277 -1.43 5.14 3.20
C ASN A 277 -0.73 3.85 2.77
N GLY A 278 -0.13 3.83 1.58
CA GLY A 278 0.55 2.66 1.02
C GLY A 278 1.63 2.07 1.93
N ILE A 279 2.32 2.89 2.73
CA ILE A 279 3.34 2.39 3.68
C ILE A 279 2.73 1.43 4.72
N ASN A 280 1.43 1.54 5.02
CA ASN A 280 0.73 0.66 5.96
C ASN A 280 0.14 -0.60 5.32
N LEU A 281 0.25 -0.74 4.00
CA LEU A 281 -0.35 -1.79 3.21
C LEU A 281 0.77 -2.64 2.62
N ALA A 282 0.88 -3.90 3.06
CA ALA A 282 1.89 -4.82 2.56
C ALA A 282 1.27 -5.77 1.53
N GLY A 283 1.72 -5.67 0.28
CA GLY A 283 1.14 -6.39 -0.85
C GLY A 283 1.63 -7.81 -1.03
N LEU A 284 0.71 -8.69 -1.43
CA LEU A 284 1.03 -10.02 -1.96
C LEU A 284 1.12 -10.01 -3.50
N ASP A 285 1.72 -11.06 -4.08
CA ASP A 285 1.74 -11.25 -5.53
C ASP A 285 0.33 -11.63 -6.05
N ILE A 286 -0.47 -10.62 -6.39
CA ILE A 286 -1.85 -10.83 -6.82
C ILE A 286 -1.93 -11.52 -8.20
N ALA A 287 -0.94 -11.33 -9.08
CA ALA A 287 -0.91 -12.06 -10.35
C ALA A 287 -0.70 -13.56 -10.12
N ARG A 288 0.25 -13.94 -9.25
CA ARG A 288 0.45 -15.33 -8.82
C ARG A 288 -0.81 -15.88 -8.16
N LEU A 289 -1.50 -15.09 -7.34
CA LEU A 289 -2.75 -15.50 -6.70
C LEU A 289 -3.86 -15.79 -7.72
N TYR A 290 -4.08 -14.92 -8.73
CA TYR A 290 -5.05 -15.19 -9.81
C TYR A 290 -4.76 -16.52 -10.52
N LEU A 291 -3.49 -16.76 -10.86
CA LEU A 291 -3.08 -17.99 -11.54
C LEU A 291 -3.25 -19.23 -10.63
N ALA A 292 -2.97 -19.09 -9.34
CA ALA A 292 -3.12 -20.16 -8.36
C ALA A 292 -4.60 -20.51 -8.12
N LEU A 293 -5.47 -19.51 -7.95
CA LEU A 293 -6.92 -19.70 -7.80
C LEU A 293 -7.56 -20.38 -9.01
N ARG A 294 -7.07 -20.11 -10.23
CA ARG A 294 -7.57 -20.80 -11.43
C ARG A 294 -7.24 -22.30 -11.44
N LYS A 295 -6.12 -22.69 -10.81
CA LYS A 295 -5.72 -24.10 -10.65
C LYS A 295 -6.41 -24.76 -9.46
N ASN A 296 -6.58 -24.01 -8.38
CA ASN A 296 -7.24 -24.44 -7.15
C ASN A 296 -8.22 -23.37 -6.66
N PRO A 297 -9.51 -23.44 -7.06
CA PRO A 297 -10.52 -22.48 -6.63
C PRO A 297 -10.84 -22.49 -5.13
N SER A 298 -10.35 -23.50 -4.39
CA SER A 298 -10.50 -23.58 -2.92
C SER A 298 -9.30 -23.03 -2.16
N LEU A 299 -8.28 -22.51 -2.86
CA LEU A 299 -7.08 -21.95 -2.25
C LEU A 299 -7.45 -20.78 -1.33
N THR A 300 -6.92 -20.81 -0.10
CA THR A 300 -7.08 -19.71 0.87
C THR A 300 -5.85 -18.79 0.84
N ILE A 301 -5.96 -17.56 1.39
CA ILE A 301 -4.77 -16.69 1.54
C ILE A 301 -3.71 -17.36 2.43
N PRO A 302 -4.04 -17.97 3.59
CA PRO A 302 -3.05 -18.72 4.37
C PRO A 302 -2.30 -19.78 3.56
N ASP A 303 -2.99 -20.59 2.77
CA ASP A 303 -2.36 -21.63 1.93
C ASP A 303 -1.41 -21.00 0.89
N PHE A 304 -1.86 -19.93 0.23
CA PHE A 304 -1.06 -19.21 -0.76
C PHE A 304 0.22 -18.60 -0.15
N ILE A 305 0.11 -18.03 1.05
CA ILE A 305 1.22 -17.40 1.76
C ILE A 305 2.17 -18.44 2.37
N ALA A 306 1.70 -19.63 2.73
CA ALA A 306 2.55 -20.70 3.25
C ALA A 306 3.61 -21.17 2.22
N GLU A 307 3.38 -20.92 0.93
CA GLU A 307 4.34 -21.19 -0.15
C GLU A 307 5.38 -20.08 -0.34
N GLU A 308 5.21 -18.90 0.27
CA GLU A 308 6.13 -17.78 0.13
C GLU A 308 7.46 -18.04 0.85
N GLU A 309 8.56 -17.70 0.19
CA GLU A 309 9.89 -17.85 0.78
C GLU A 309 10.08 -16.88 1.94
N THR A 310 10.41 -17.41 3.12
CA THR A 310 10.96 -16.60 4.20
C THR A 310 12.36 -16.12 3.82
N PHE A 311 12.48 -14.83 3.53
CA PHE A 311 13.75 -14.22 3.16
C PHE A 311 14.49 -13.65 4.38
N TYR A 312 13.77 -13.08 5.34
CA TYR A 312 14.37 -12.60 6.58
C TYR A 312 13.39 -12.68 7.75
N LYS A 313 13.91 -12.59 8.96
CA LYS A 313 13.12 -12.54 10.18
C LYS A 313 13.57 -11.42 11.10
N VAL A 314 12.62 -10.83 11.79
CA VAL A 314 12.86 -9.77 12.77
C VAL A 314 12.28 -10.18 14.11
N THR A 315 13.09 -10.12 15.15
CA THR A 315 12.64 -10.24 16.54
C THR A 315 12.15 -8.88 17.03
N LEU A 316 10.92 -8.83 17.54
CA LEU A 316 10.25 -7.65 18.09
C LEU A 316 10.05 -7.82 19.59
N PRO A 317 10.25 -6.77 20.42
CA PRO A 317 9.87 -6.81 21.83
C PRO A 317 8.41 -7.23 22.03
N LYS A 318 8.10 -7.94 23.12
CA LYS A 318 6.71 -8.25 23.47
C LYS A 318 5.96 -6.93 23.71
N SER A 319 4.93 -6.73 22.91
CA SER A 319 4.07 -5.55 22.98
C SER A 319 2.60 -5.96 22.96
N ARG A 320 1.78 -5.31 23.78
CA ARG A 320 0.30 -5.45 23.74
C ARG A 320 -0.30 -4.79 22.49
N HIS A 321 0.48 -3.93 21.83
CA HIS A 321 0.15 -3.18 20.63
C HIS A 321 0.53 -3.93 19.36
N PHE A 322 1.10 -5.12 19.46
CA PHE A 322 1.31 -5.98 18.30
C PHE A 322 -0.03 -6.51 17.75
N GLU A 323 -0.48 -5.93 16.64
CA GLU A 323 -1.82 -6.20 16.08
C GLU A 323 -1.84 -7.36 15.08
N LEU A 324 -0.74 -7.65 14.37
CA LEU A 324 -0.75 -8.66 13.30
C LEU A 324 -1.32 -10.03 13.75
N PRO A 325 -0.97 -10.59 14.93
CA PRO A 325 -1.58 -11.85 15.39
C PRO A 325 -3.09 -11.78 15.65
N LYS A 326 -3.64 -10.57 15.82
CA LYS A 326 -5.09 -10.32 15.99
C LYS A 326 -5.77 -10.11 14.63
N LEU A 327 -5.11 -9.42 13.70
CA LEU A 327 -5.61 -9.13 12.37
C LEU A 327 -5.59 -10.37 11.46
N TYR A 328 -4.53 -11.17 11.56
CA TYR A 328 -4.26 -12.35 10.75
C TYR A 328 -3.91 -13.50 11.68
N ARG A 329 -4.92 -14.04 12.38
CA ARG A 329 -4.73 -15.05 13.43
C ARG A 329 -4.01 -16.30 12.94
N TRP A 330 -4.14 -16.63 11.66
CA TRP A 330 -3.48 -17.76 11.03
C TRP A 330 -1.96 -17.60 10.92
N MET A 331 -1.40 -16.39 11.00
CA MET A 331 0.06 -16.18 11.00
C MET A 331 0.73 -16.68 12.28
N LEU A 332 -0.02 -16.70 13.40
CA LEU A 332 0.53 -17.11 14.69
C LEU A 332 0.70 -18.63 14.73
N THR A 333 1.93 -19.06 14.97
CA THR A 333 2.31 -20.47 15.08
C THR A 333 3.05 -20.73 16.39
N GLY A 334 2.96 -21.96 16.90
CA GLY A 334 3.50 -22.33 18.21
C GLY A 334 2.50 -22.18 19.36
N ALA A 335 2.83 -22.74 20.52
CA ALA A 335 1.91 -22.86 21.65
C ALA A 335 1.48 -21.49 22.18
N ALA A 336 0.24 -21.10 21.88
CA ALA A 336 -0.47 -20.04 22.56
C ALA A 336 -0.56 -20.40 24.06
N GLY A 337 0.36 -19.90 24.87
CA GLY A 337 0.41 -20.19 26.31
C GLY A 337 1.77 -19.99 26.98
N THR A 338 2.87 -20.00 26.23
CA THR A 338 4.18 -19.65 26.78
C THR A 338 4.40 -18.14 26.75
N GLU A 339 4.55 -17.53 27.93
CA GLU A 339 4.87 -16.11 28.08
C GLU A 339 6.34 -15.83 27.71
N LEU A 340 6.66 -15.89 26.42
CA LEU A 340 7.98 -15.55 25.92
C LEU A 340 8.17 -14.02 25.80
N PRO A 341 9.41 -13.51 25.96
CA PRO A 341 9.70 -12.08 26.06
C PRO A 341 9.59 -11.29 24.76
N SER A 342 9.50 -11.96 23.61
CA SER A 342 9.49 -11.33 22.28
C SER A 342 8.67 -12.13 21.26
N TRP A 343 8.48 -11.54 20.09
CA TRP A 343 7.93 -12.18 18.89
C TRP A 343 8.99 -12.25 17.81
N GLU A 344 9.06 -13.32 17.04
CA GLU A 344 9.81 -13.39 15.79
C GLU A 344 8.82 -13.37 14.62
N VAL A 345 9.01 -12.44 13.69
CA VAL A 345 8.18 -12.28 12.49
C VAL A 345 9.01 -12.65 11.26
N SER A 346 8.51 -13.59 10.47
CA SER A 346 9.09 -13.98 9.18
C SER A 346 8.51 -13.13 8.06
N PHE A 347 9.37 -12.68 7.15
CA PHE A 347 9.01 -11.82 6.03
C PHE A 347 9.50 -12.39 4.70
N ALA A 348 8.70 -12.17 3.65
CA ALA A 348 9.17 -12.33 2.28
C ALA A 348 10.21 -11.27 1.93
N ARG A 349 10.89 -11.47 0.80
CA ARG A 349 11.85 -10.50 0.25
C ARG A 349 11.23 -9.10 0.07
N SER A 350 9.93 -9.01 -0.22
CA SER A 350 9.18 -7.75 -0.32
C SER A 350 9.00 -7.02 1.02
N GLY A 351 9.04 -7.74 2.14
CA GLY A 351 8.60 -7.27 3.45
C GLY A 351 7.14 -7.59 3.78
N LEU A 352 6.48 -8.44 2.99
CA LEU A 352 5.21 -9.05 3.35
C LEU A 352 5.38 -9.95 4.59
N PRO A 353 4.64 -9.75 5.69
CA PRO A 353 4.67 -10.65 6.85
C PRO A 353 4.04 -12.01 6.49
N LEU A 354 4.74 -13.09 6.87
CA LEU A 354 4.37 -14.47 6.52
C LEU A 354 3.94 -15.30 7.73
N LYS A 355 4.69 -15.19 8.83
CA LYS A 355 4.55 -16.07 10.00
C LYS A 355 5.03 -15.37 11.26
N ILE A 356 4.40 -15.68 12.39
CA ILE A 356 4.71 -15.11 13.71
C ILE A 356 4.90 -16.24 14.72
N GLU A 357 5.99 -16.19 15.47
CA GLU A 357 6.37 -17.18 16.48
C GLU A 357 6.73 -16.46 17.79
N PRO A 358 6.36 -16.99 18.97
CA PRO A 358 6.88 -16.47 20.23
C PRO A 358 8.37 -16.82 20.35
N SER A 359 9.20 -15.89 20.84
CA SER A 359 10.66 -16.04 20.89
C SER A 359 11.22 -15.85 22.30
N SER A 360 12.09 -16.77 22.72
CA SER A 360 12.81 -16.69 24.00
C SER A 360 13.92 -15.63 24.01
N GLN A 361 14.34 -15.16 22.84
CA GLN A 361 15.29 -14.06 22.71
C GLN A 361 14.68 -12.79 23.28
N ARG A 362 15.37 -12.13 24.21
CA ARG A 362 14.95 -10.83 24.75
C ARG A 362 15.60 -9.72 23.93
N VAL A 363 14.77 -8.86 23.33
CA VAL A 363 15.21 -7.65 22.62
C VAL A 363 14.47 -6.44 23.17
N THR A 364 15.09 -5.26 23.11
CA THR A 364 14.49 -3.98 23.52
C THR A 364 14.08 -3.11 22.33
N GLN A 365 14.44 -3.53 21.12
CA GLN A 365 14.09 -2.90 19.85
C GLN A 365 14.02 -3.98 18.75
N PRO A 366 13.46 -3.67 17.56
CA PRO A 366 13.49 -4.60 16.45
C PRO A 366 14.92 -4.99 16.03
N GLU A 367 15.19 -6.30 15.95
CA GLU A 367 16.50 -6.85 15.59
C GLU A 367 16.37 -7.90 14.49
N LEU A 368 17.30 -7.89 13.52
CA LEU A 368 17.40 -8.94 12.51
C LEU A 368 17.83 -10.25 13.19
N SER A 369 17.01 -11.29 13.15
CA SER A 369 17.35 -12.60 13.71
C SER A 369 17.76 -13.62 12.66
N TYR A 370 17.33 -13.41 11.41
CA TYR A 370 17.67 -14.28 10.28
C TYR A 370 17.61 -13.50 8.97
N VAL A 371 18.48 -13.84 8.03
CA VAL A 371 18.36 -13.49 6.62
C VAL A 371 18.87 -14.66 5.76
N LYS A 372 18.17 -14.95 4.67
CA LYS A 372 18.60 -15.93 3.68
C LYS A 372 19.93 -15.49 3.09
N LYS A 373 20.93 -16.38 3.09
CA LYS A 373 22.28 -16.07 2.62
C LYS A 373 22.26 -15.62 1.15
N SER A 374 22.95 -14.51 0.87
CA SER A 374 23.26 -14.02 -0.47
C SER A 374 24.63 -13.34 -0.47
N SER A 375 25.31 -13.32 -1.62
CA SER A 375 26.56 -12.55 -1.78
C SER A 375 26.32 -11.12 -2.30
N ILE A 376 25.13 -10.86 -2.83
CA ILE A 376 24.65 -9.52 -3.21
C ILE A 376 24.35 -8.70 -1.94
N ASP A 377 24.50 -7.38 -2.03
CA ASP A 377 24.10 -6.49 -0.94
C ASP A 377 22.59 -6.58 -0.69
N TYR A 378 22.18 -6.80 0.55
CA TYR A 378 20.77 -7.00 0.87
C TYR A 378 19.90 -5.77 0.61
N SER A 379 20.50 -4.57 0.48
CA SER A 379 19.78 -3.34 0.12
C SER A 379 19.05 -3.49 -1.22
N TYR A 380 19.76 -4.06 -2.21
CA TYR A 380 19.24 -4.40 -3.54
C TYR A 380 18.19 -5.50 -3.51
N LEU A 381 18.18 -6.29 -2.44
CA LEU A 381 17.29 -7.43 -2.32
C LEU A 381 16.06 -7.13 -1.47
N THR A 382 16.02 -6.10 -0.65
CA THR A 382 14.98 -5.98 0.39
C THR A 382 14.30 -4.62 0.43
N GLN A 383 14.38 -3.84 -0.65
CA GLN A 383 13.93 -2.44 -0.67
C GLN A 383 14.59 -1.65 0.47
N ASP A 384 15.90 -1.77 0.59
CA ASP A 384 16.69 -1.13 1.64
C ASP A 384 16.28 -1.47 3.08
N LYS A 385 15.53 -2.56 3.31
CA LYS A 385 15.17 -2.97 4.68
C LYS A 385 16.36 -3.58 5.42
N ILE A 386 17.22 -4.31 4.71
CA ILE A 386 18.44 -4.91 5.22
C ILE A 386 19.61 -4.35 4.43
N ALA A 387 20.69 -3.98 5.10
CA ALA A 387 21.93 -3.56 4.46
C ALA A 387 23.08 -4.51 4.82
N GLY A 388 24.14 -4.47 4.03
CA GLY A 388 25.34 -5.27 4.23
C GLY A 388 25.29 -6.62 3.47
N ARG A 389 26.25 -7.48 3.77
CA ARG A 389 26.46 -8.79 3.10
C ARG A 389 26.81 -9.87 4.10
N GLY A 390 26.34 -11.09 3.85
CA GLY A 390 26.61 -12.26 4.71
C GLY A 390 26.32 -11.97 6.18
N GLU A 391 27.29 -12.25 7.05
CA GLU A 391 27.19 -12.06 8.51
C GLU A 391 27.13 -10.59 8.96
N LYS A 392 27.37 -9.63 8.06
CA LYS A 392 27.27 -8.18 8.36
C LYS A 392 25.86 -7.62 8.07
N ALA A 393 24.90 -8.49 7.75
CA ALA A 393 23.52 -8.09 7.52
C ALA A 393 22.91 -7.43 8.76
N HIS A 394 22.23 -6.31 8.57
CA HIS A 394 21.54 -5.62 9.66
C HIS A 394 20.34 -4.83 9.13
N LEU A 395 19.36 -4.58 10.00
CA LEU A 395 18.26 -3.67 9.67
C LEU A 395 18.79 -2.25 9.51
N THR A 396 18.39 -1.60 8.42
CA THR A 396 18.60 -0.16 8.25
C THR A 396 17.80 0.62 9.29
N GLU A 397 18.13 1.90 9.49
CA GLU A 397 17.38 2.73 10.45
C GLU A 397 15.92 2.90 10.02
N GLY A 398 15.69 3.13 8.72
CA GLY A 398 14.33 3.18 8.15
C GLY A 398 13.57 1.88 8.36
N ALA A 399 14.23 0.72 8.21
CA ALA A 399 13.61 -0.57 8.51
C ALA A 399 13.28 -0.73 9.99
N ARG A 400 14.19 -0.36 10.90
CA ARG A 400 13.91 -0.40 12.35
C ARG A 400 12.72 0.49 12.71
N GLN A 401 12.63 1.68 12.11
CA GLN A 401 11.50 2.58 12.29
C GLN A 401 10.19 1.99 11.75
N LEU A 402 10.22 1.34 10.57
CA LEU A 402 9.08 0.63 10.01
C LEU A 402 8.69 -0.58 10.88
N MET A 403 9.64 -1.36 11.39
CA MET A 403 9.34 -2.49 12.28
C MET A 403 8.73 -2.03 13.61
N ARG A 404 9.09 -0.84 14.11
CA ARG A 404 8.44 -0.21 15.26
C ARG A 404 6.96 0.11 15.02
N LEU A 405 6.51 0.31 13.78
CA LEU A 405 5.08 0.46 13.46
C LEU A 405 4.25 -0.71 14.01
N LEU A 406 4.78 -1.93 13.92
CA LEU A 406 4.09 -3.15 14.31
C LEU A 406 3.80 -3.20 15.82
N ILE A 407 4.57 -2.49 16.63
CA ILE A 407 4.45 -2.48 18.10
C ILE A 407 4.20 -1.08 18.69
N TYR A 408 3.98 -0.07 17.85
CA TYR A 408 3.90 1.32 18.26
C TYR A 408 2.83 1.57 19.36
N PRO A 409 3.08 2.44 20.37
CA PRO A 409 4.25 3.29 20.58
C PRO A 409 5.36 2.67 21.43
N ASP A 410 5.36 1.35 21.61
CA ASP A 410 6.33 0.66 22.48
C ASP A 410 7.75 0.66 21.92
#